data_AF-A0A2E0RXR9-F1
#
_entry.id   AF-A0A2E0RXR9-F1
#
_cell.length_a   1.000
_cell.length_b   1.000
_cell.length_c   1.000
_cell.angle_alpha   90.00
_cell.angle_beta   90.00
_cell.angle_gamma   90.00
#
_symmetry.space_group_name_H-M   'P 1'
#
loop_
_entity.id
_entity.type
_entity.pdbx_description
1 polymer ?
#
loop_
_entity_poly.entity_id
_entity_poly.type
_entity_poly.pdbx_seq_one_letter_code
_entity_poly.pdbx_strand_id
1 'polypeptide(L)' 'MTGRADSSQTVEVAGAAELRPLLVTSAEAARILSIGRTAVYHLIWSGELTAVHIGRSVRISVHELETFVQRRLEV' A
#
# COMPACT_ATOMS: atom_id res chain seq x y z
N MET A 1 19.04 -16.71 6.14
CA MET A 1 18.84 -16.17 4.78
C MET A 1 17.56 -15.34 4.77
N THR A 2 17.58 -14.12 5.32
CA THR A 2 16.48 -13.16 5.18
C THR A 2 17.16 -11.82 4.99
N GLY A 3 17.55 -11.59 3.73
CA GLY A 3 18.29 -10.42 3.32
C GLY A 3 17.49 -9.16 3.61
N ARG A 4 18.01 -8.39 4.56
CA ARG A 4 18.04 -6.93 4.62
C ARG A 4 17.46 -6.24 3.39
N ALA A 5 16.31 -5.61 3.57
CA ALA A 5 15.89 -4.41 2.84
C ALA A 5 15.00 -3.55 3.75
N ASP A 6 15.45 -3.38 5.00
CA ASP A 6 15.06 -2.22 5.81
C ASP A 6 15.96 -1.05 5.37
N SER A 7 15.80 -0.65 4.11
CA SER A 7 16.31 0.62 3.62
C SER A 7 15.12 1.56 3.67
N SER A 8 14.89 2.05 4.88
CA SER A 8 14.22 3.32 5.10
C SER A 8 14.99 4.38 4.31
N GLN A 9 14.57 4.64 3.07
CA GLN A 9 14.93 5.89 2.42
C GLN A 9 13.86 6.89 2.82
N THR A 10 14.23 7.68 3.82
CA THR A 10 13.67 8.97 4.18
C THR A 10 13.60 9.81 2.90
N VAL A 11 12.41 9.94 2.33
CA VAL A 11 12.15 11.00 1.35
C VAL A 11 11.71 12.22 2.17
N GLU A 12 12.70 12.91 2.73
CA GLU A 12 12.52 14.32 3.10
C GLU A 12 12.55 15.13 1.81
N VAL A 13 11.39 15.54 1.33
CA VAL A 13 11.29 16.59 0.31
C VAL A 13 10.30 17.63 0.81
N ALA A 14 10.84 18.59 1.57
CA ALA A 14 10.18 19.86 1.80
C ALA A 14 10.26 20.67 0.48
N GLY A 15 9.14 20.76 -0.25
CA GLY A 15 9.00 21.68 -1.39
C GLY A 15 8.73 21.08 -2.77
N ALA A 16 8.09 19.92 -2.89
CA ALA A 16 7.53 19.44 -4.16
C ALA A 16 6.00 19.39 -4.05
N ALA A 17 5.29 20.26 -4.76
CA ALA A 17 3.86 20.12 -4.91
C ALA A 17 3.53 18.78 -5.60
N GLU A 18 2.94 17.86 -4.83
CA GLU A 18 2.04 16.79 -5.25
C GLU A 18 2.54 15.63 -6.12
N LEU A 19 3.73 15.07 -5.88
CA LEU A 19 4.01 13.72 -6.41
C LEU A 19 3.27 12.67 -5.57
N ARG A 20 2.01 12.38 -5.95
CA ARG A 20 1.23 11.27 -5.38
C ARG A 20 1.83 9.94 -5.85
N PRO A 21 2.37 9.10 -4.96
CA PRO A 21 2.90 7.81 -5.37
C PRO A 21 1.77 6.95 -5.91
N LEU A 22 1.90 6.48 -7.16
CA LEU A 22 0.90 5.61 -7.79
C LEU A 22 0.82 4.24 -7.11
N LEU A 23 1.94 3.80 -6.51
CA LEU A 23 2.13 2.50 -5.90
C LEU A 23 2.72 2.64 -4.51
N VAL A 24 2.02 2.09 -3.52
CA VAL A 24 2.41 2.06 -2.12
C VAL A 24 2.73 0.64 -1.66
N THR A 25 3.52 0.50 -0.61
CA THR A 25 3.81 -0.77 0.05
C THR A 25 2.64 -1.23 0.92
N SER A 26 2.64 -2.50 1.34
CA SER A 26 1.63 -3.01 2.28
C SER A 26 1.64 -2.26 3.62
N ALA A 27 2.80 -1.80 4.07
CA ALA A 27 2.93 -1.00 5.29
C ALA A 27 2.35 0.41 5.13
N GLU A 28 2.50 1.03 3.96
CA GLU A 28 1.89 2.32 3.64
C GLU A 28 0.38 2.19 3.46
N ALA A 29 -0.10 1.16 2.76
CA ALA A 29 -1.52 0.86 2.63
C ALA A 29 -2.20 0.69 4.01
N ALA A 30 -1.54 0.00 4.93
CA ALA A 30 -2.00 -0.14 6.31
C ALA A 30 -2.18 1.21 7.01
N ARG A 31 -1.24 2.14 6.81
CA ARG A 31 -1.34 3.51 7.35
C ARG A 31 -2.46 4.31 6.68
N ILE A 32 -2.58 4.24 5.36
CA ILE A 32 -3.61 4.95 4.59
C ILE A 32 -5.02 4.51 5.02
N LEU A 33 -5.23 3.21 5.14
CA LEU A 33 -6.51 2.64 5.58
C LEU A 33 -6.71 2.65 7.11
N SER A 34 -5.71 3.09 7.88
CA SER A 34 -5.71 3.03 9.36
C SER A 34 -6.06 1.64 9.93
N ILE A 35 -5.48 0.59 9.35
CA ILE A 35 -5.64 -0.81 9.79
C ILE A 35 -4.29 -1.48 10.08
N GLY A 36 -4.30 -2.63 10.74
CA GLY A 36 -3.09 -3.42 10.96
C GLY A 36 -2.51 -4.01 9.67
N ARG A 37 -1.18 -4.19 9.60
CA ARG A 37 -0.50 -4.86 8.47
C ARG A 37 -1.07 -6.25 8.17
N THR A 38 -1.40 -7.00 9.21
CA THR A 38 -2.03 -8.32 9.09
C THR A 38 -3.39 -8.23 8.38
N ALA A 39 -4.19 -7.20 8.67
CA ALA A 39 -5.46 -6.98 7.99
C ALA A 39 -5.26 -6.68 6.50
N VAL A 40 -4.25 -5.88 6.14
CA VAL A 40 -3.89 -5.66 4.73
C VAL A 40 -3.52 -6.98 4.04
N TYR A 41 -2.71 -7.83 4.68
CA TYR A 41 -2.38 -9.15 4.11
C TYR A 41 -3.62 -10.04 3.95
N HIS A 42 -4.55 -10.01 4.90
CA HIS A 42 -5.81 -10.74 4.77
C HIS A 42 -6.64 -10.23 3.60
N LEU A 43 -6.74 -8.91 3.39
CA LEU A 43 -7.46 -8.33 2.27
C LEU A 43 -6.82 -8.67 0.92
N ILE A 44 -5.49 -8.73 0.86
CA ILE A 44 -4.78 -9.18 -0.35
C ILE A 44 -5.07 -10.67 -0.60
N TRP A 45 -4.99 -11.49 0.45
CA TRP A 45 -5.26 -12.93 0.35
C TRP A 45 -6.71 -13.20 -0.07
N SER A 46 -7.67 -12.50 0.53
CA SER A 46 -9.09 -12.65 0.21
C SER A 46 -9.46 -12.14 -1.19
N GLY A 47 -8.55 -11.42 -1.85
CA GLY A 47 -8.80 -10.79 -3.15
C GLY A 47 -9.62 -9.50 -3.06
N GLU A 48 -9.85 -8.97 -1.85
CA GLU A 48 -10.52 -7.68 -1.64
C GLU A 48 -9.61 -6.49 -1.98
N LEU A 49 -8.29 -6.66 -1.86
CA LEU A 49 -7.29 -5.69 -2.30
C LEU A 49 -6.37 -6.29 -3.36
N THR A 50 -6.39 -5.71 -4.56
CA THR A 50 -5.53 -6.14 -5.65
C THR A 50 -4.10 -5.64 -5.47
N ALA A 51 -3.15 -6.58 -5.33
CA ALA A 51 -1.73 -6.26 -5.23
C ALA A 51 -0.99 -6.42 -6.57
N VAL A 52 -0.23 -5.40 -6.94
CA VAL A 52 0.68 -5.37 -8.08
C VAL A 52 2.02 -5.97 -7.67
N HIS A 53 2.40 -7.07 -8.32
CA HIS A 53 3.66 -7.75 -8.07
C HIS A 53 4.73 -7.22 -9.03
N ILE A 54 5.73 -6.52 -8.49
CA ILE A 54 6.91 -6.06 -9.24
C ILE A 54 8.10 -6.91 -8.80
N GLY A 55 8.33 -8.01 -9.52
CA GLY A 55 9.31 -9.03 -9.14
C GLY A 55 8.95 -9.66 -7.80
N ARG A 56 9.81 -9.46 -6.79
CA ARG A 56 9.59 -9.93 -5.41
C ARG A 56 8.90 -8.91 -4.51
N SER A 57 8.68 -7.69 -5.03
CA SER A 57 8.04 -6.61 -4.28
C SER A 57 6.55 -6.60 -4.50
N VAL A 58 5.80 -6.59 -3.41
CA VAL A 58 4.34 -6.41 -3.43
C VAL A 58 4.04 -4.93 -3.27
N ARG A 59 3.30 -4.37 -4.23
CA ARG A 59 2.84 -2.98 -4.23
C ARG A 59 1.32 -2.97 -4.36
N ILE A 60 0.67 -1.93 -3.84
CA ILE A 60 -0.76 -1.71 -3.99
C ILE A 60 -0.93 -0.34 -4.63
N SER A 61 -1.84 -0.21 -5.60
CA SER A 61 -2.12 1.10 -6.19
C SER A 61 -2.99 1.94 -5.25
N VAL A 62 -2.77 3.25 -5.21
CA VAL A 62 -3.62 4.15 -4.42
C VAL A 62 -5.07 4.11 -4.92
N HIS A 63 -5.26 4.02 -6.24
CA HIS A 63 -6.57 3.84 -6.85
C HIS A 63 -7.31 2.60 -6.34
N GLU A 64 -6.62 1.48 -6.11
CA GLU A 64 -7.24 0.27 -5.56
C GLU A 64 -7.70 0.47 -4.12
N LEU A 65 -6.91 1.19 -3.30
CA LEU A 65 -7.29 1.54 -1.93
C LEU A 65 -8.54 2.43 -1.91
N GLU A 66 -8.60 3.43 -2.78
CA GLU A 66 -9.77 4.30 -2.95
C GLU A 66 -11.00 3.49 -3.38
N THR A 67 -10.84 2.61 -4.39
CA THR A 67 -11.89 1.73 -4.89
C THR A 67 -12.39 0.76 -3.81
N PHE A 68 -11.49 0.24 -2.97
CA PHE A 68 -11.86 -0.59 -1.83
C PHE A 68 -12.73 0.17 -0.82
N VAL A 69 -12.38 1.41 -0.50
CA VAL A 69 -13.20 2.27 0.40
C VAL A 69 -14.56 2.56 -0.22
N GLN A 70 -14.62 2.93 -1.51
CA GLN A 70 -15.89 3.18 -2.20
C GLN A 70 -16.80 1.95 -2.17
N ARG A 71 -16.29 0.76 -2.50
CA ARG A 71 -17.03 -0.51 -2.42
C ARG A 71 -17.59 -0.80 -1.02
N ARG A 72 -16.91 -0.34 0.05
CA ARG A 72 -17.36 -0.51 1.45
C ARG A 72 -18.37 0.55 1.90
N LEU A 73 -18.41 1.71 1.25
CA LEU A 73 -19.33 2.81 1.57
C LEU A 73 -20.67 2.69 0.84
N GLU A 74 -20.73 1.99 -0.29
CA GLU A 74 -21.95 1.75 -1.09
C GLU A 74 -22.91 0.69 -0.49
N VAL A 75 -22.88 0.48 0.84
CA VAL A 75 -23.70 -0.51 1.55
C VAL A 75 -24.97 0.09 2.13
#